data_AF-A0ABD7K3M2-F1
#
_entry.id   AF-A0ABD7K3M2-F1
#
_cell.length_a   1.000
_cell.length_b   1.000
_cell.length_c   1.000
_cell.angle_alpha   90.00
_cell.angle_beta   90.00
_cell.angle_gamma   90.00
#
_symmetry.space_group_name_H-M   'P 1'
#
loop_
_entity.id
_entity.type
_entity.pdbx_description
1 polymer ?
#
loop_
_entity_poly.entity_id
_entity_poly.type
_entity_poly.pdbx_seq_one_letter_code
_entity_poly.pdbx_strand_id
1 'polypeptide(L)'
;MSDSRQQLIALGAVFESAALVDKLARTGQISEAPLGCMLGSLLARNPASTLDVYGGDTLNLRDGFKALASALERKPGSLQREPLRYALAMLTLERQLDKRGDMLDLIGQRLDQVEQQVQHFGLVHENVIASFASIYQDTLSTFRQRIQVHGDMRHLQVSSNAARIRALLLAGIRSARLWRQLGGSRWQMVFSRRRLLNELYPLLRG
;
A
#
# COMPACT_ATOMS: atom_id res chain seq x y z
N MET A 1 1.21 -18.48 12.05
CA MET A 1 0.46 -18.02 10.85
C MET A 1 1.04 -18.72 9.64
N SER A 2 0.24 -19.28 8.72
CA SER A 2 0.79 -19.95 7.51
C SER A 2 1.44 -18.92 6.58
N ASP A 3 2.50 -19.30 5.86
CA ASP A 3 3.22 -18.42 4.93
C ASP A 3 2.28 -17.79 3.90
N SER A 4 1.29 -18.55 3.44
CA SER A 4 0.27 -18.06 2.50
C SER A 4 -0.63 -16.99 3.11
N ARG A 5 -0.95 -17.08 4.41
CA ARG A 5 -1.71 -16.02 5.09
C ARG A 5 -0.85 -14.76 5.28
N GLN A 6 0.42 -14.90 5.61
CA GLN A 6 1.34 -13.74 5.69
C GLN A 6 1.43 -13.02 4.35
N GLN A 7 1.62 -13.78 3.27
CA GLN A 7 1.62 -13.26 1.90
C GLN A 7 0.32 -12.53 1.57
N LEU A 8 -0.83 -13.08 1.95
CA LEU A 8 -2.15 -12.48 1.69
C LEU A 8 -2.38 -11.19 2.47
N ILE A 9 -1.89 -11.09 3.70
CA ILE A 9 -1.96 -9.85 4.48
C ILE A 9 -1.16 -8.74 3.78
N ALA A 10 0.10 -9.03 3.44
CA ALA A 10 0.96 -8.06 2.76
C ALA A 10 0.39 -7.66 1.38
N LEU A 11 -0.11 -8.63 0.61
CA LEU A 11 -0.74 -8.35 -0.68
C LEU A 11 -2.06 -7.57 -0.50
N GLY A 12 -2.85 -7.89 0.52
CA GLY A 12 -4.05 -7.15 0.87
C GLY A 12 -3.76 -5.70 1.18
N ALA A 13 -2.67 -5.39 1.88
CA ALA A 13 -2.23 -4.03 2.14
C ALA A 13 -1.78 -3.27 0.87
N VAL A 14 -1.22 -3.96 -0.14
CA VAL A 14 -1.01 -3.36 -1.47
C VAL A 14 -2.33 -2.92 -2.08
N PHE A 15 -3.36 -3.77 -1.98
CA PHE A 15 -4.70 -3.46 -2.48
C PHE A 15 -5.43 -2.43 -1.62
N GLU A 16 -5.19 -2.37 -0.31
CA GLU A 16 -5.74 -1.35 0.60
C GLU A 16 -5.22 0.02 0.22
N SER A 17 -3.89 0.16 0.07
CA SER A 17 -3.28 1.39 -0.46
C SER A 17 -3.90 1.80 -1.80
N ALA A 18 -4.08 0.85 -2.72
CA ALA A 18 -4.68 1.11 -4.02
C ALA A 18 -6.16 1.57 -3.92
N ALA A 19 -6.95 0.96 -3.03
CA ALA A 19 -8.33 1.34 -2.78
C ALA A 19 -8.45 2.73 -2.15
N LEU A 20 -7.59 3.05 -1.18
CA LEU A 20 -7.51 4.37 -0.56
C LEU A 20 -7.10 5.45 -1.57
N VAL A 21 -6.13 5.17 -2.44
CA VAL A 21 -5.72 6.08 -3.52
C VAL A 21 -6.88 6.35 -4.48
N ASP A 22 -7.60 5.30 -4.91
CA ASP A 22 -8.76 5.46 -5.79
C ASP A 22 -9.89 6.27 -5.12
N LYS A 23 -10.22 5.95 -3.86
CA LYS A 23 -11.23 6.67 -3.08
C LYS A 23 -10.88 8.14 -2.91
N LEU A 24 -9.63 8.44 -2.55
CA LEU A 24 -9.15 9.80 -2.38
C LEU A 24 -9.18 10.58 -3.70
N ALA A 25 -8.78 9.95 -4.81
CA ALA A 25 -8.81 10.55 -6.13
C ALA A 25 -10.25 10.88 -6.62
N ARG A 26 -11.26 10.09 -6.22
CA ARG A 26 -12.65 10.26 -6.64
C ARG A 26 -13.49 11.14 -5.72
N THR A 27 -13.22 11.11 -4.42
CA THR A 27 -14.09 11.73 -3.41
C THR A 27 -13.40 12.82 -2.60
N GLY A 28 -12.07 12.91 -2.68
CA GLY A 28 -11.27 13.84 -1.89
C GLY A 28 -11.18 13.50 -0.40
N GLN A 29 -11.73 12.37 0.05
CA GLN A 29 -11.79 12.01 1.47
C GLN A 29 -11.56 10.51 1.70
N ILE A 30 -10.84 10.19 2.77
CA ILE A 30 -10.63 8.84 3.29
C ILE A 30 -10.65 8.89 4.82
N SER A 31 -10.97 7.78 5.47
CA SER A 31 -10.93 7.67 6.93
C SER A 31 -9.48 7.65 7.44
N GLU A 32 -9.24 8.24 8.60
CA GLU A 32 -7.89 8.32 9.18
C GLU A 32 -7.36 6.97 9.66
N ALA A 33 -8.21 6.06 10.15
CA ALA A 33 -7.77 4.74 10.65
C ALA A 33 -7.02 3.90 9.60
N PRO A 34 -7.56 3.64 8.38
CA PRO A 34 -6.82 2.92 7.36
C PRO A 34 -5.63 3.71 6.80
N LEU A 35 -5.72 5.05 6.74
CA LEU A 35 -4.57 5.90 6.40
C LEU A 35 -3.43 5.71 7.42
N GLY A 36 -3.72 5.83 8.71
CA GLY A 36 -2.79 5.66 9.80
C GLY A 36 -2.18 4.26 9.82
N CYS A 37 -2.98 3.21 9.58
CA CYS A 37 -2.47 1.85 9.42
C CYS A 37 -1.42 1.76 8.29
N MET A 38 -1.75 2.28 7.10
CA MET A 38 -0.83 2.24 5.96
C MET A 38 0.44 3.08 6.20
N LEU A 39 0.31 4.29 6.74
CA LEU A 39 1.46 5.14 7.06
C LEU A 39 2.32 4.56 8.18
N GLY A 40 1.70 4.00 9.22
CA GLY A 40 2.39 3.35 10.34
C GLY A 40 3.20 2.16 9.88
N SER A 41 2.70 1.46 8.84
CA SER A 41 3.45 0.39 8.21
C SER A 41 4.83 0.83 7.73
N LEU A 42 4.99 2.06 7.23
CA LEU A 42 6.30 2.58 6.78
C LEU A 42 7.35 2.65 7.89
N LEU A 43 6.91 2.80 9.15
CA LEU A 43 7.78 2.92 10.32
C LEU A 43 7.98 1.59 11.07
N ALA A 44 7.22 0.55 10.73
CA ALA A 44 7.39 -0.80 11.30
C ALA A 44 8.64 -1.50 10.74
N ARG A 45 9.82 -1.15 11.25
CA ARG A 45 11.12 -1.60 10.72
C ARG A 45 11.53 -3.00 11.17
N ASN A 46 11.26 -3.35 12.43
CA ASN A 46 11.58 -4.66 13.00
C ASN A 46 10.32 -5.32 13.59
N PRO A 47 9.31 -5.64 12.77
CA PRO A 47 8.07 -6.27 13.24
C PRO A 47 8.34 -7.72 13.68
N ALA A 48 7.71 -8.19 14.76
CA ALA A 48 7.80 -9.60 15.17
C ALA A 48 6.90 -10.49 14.30
N SER A 49 5.86 -9.92 13.69
CA SER A 49 4.94 -10.59 12.78
C SER A 49 4.50 -9.70 11.61
N THR A 50 4.01 -10.29 10.52
CA THR A 50 3.39 -9.52 9.43
C THR A 50 2.18 -8.69 9.89
N LEU A 51 1.48 -9.08 10.95
CA LEU A 51 0.36 -8.30 11.47
C LEU A 51 0.83 -7.05 12.20
N ASP A 52 1.97 -7.12 12.90
CA ASP A 52 2.53 -5.97 13.64
C ASP A 52 2.86 -4.81 12.70
N VAL A 53 3.18 -5.13 11.44
CA VAL A 53 3.37 -4.14 10.37
C VAL A 53 2.12 -3.27 10.17
N TYR A 54 0.94 -3.81 10.42
CA TYR A 54 -0.35 -3.18 10.15
C TYR A 54 -1.13 -2.86 11.44
N GLY A 55 -0.45 -2.84 12.59
CA GLY A 55 -1.06 -2.49 13.88
C GLY A 55 -1.58 -3.67 14.70
N GLY A 56 -1.24 -4.91 14.33
CA GLY A 56 -1.56 -6.12 15.09
C GLY A 56 -2.86 -6.82 14.68
N ASP A 57 -3.69 -6.20 13.84
CA ASP A 57 -4.90 -6.79 13.28
C ASP A 57 -5.05 -6.50 11.78
N THR A 58 -6.16 -6.95 11.17
CA THR A 58 -6.45 -6.74 9.75
C THR A 58 -7.68 -5.88 9.48
N LEU A 59 -8.25 -5.22 10.50
CA LEU A 59 -9.48 -4.45 10.38
C LEU A 59 -9.33 -3.32 9.35
N ASN A 60 -8.18 -2.65 9.38
CA ASN A 60 -7.85 -1.55 8.49
C ASN A 60 -7.41 -1.98 7.07
N LEU A 61 -7.38 -3.28 6.78
CA LEU A 61 -7.02 -3.83 5.45
C LEU A 61 -8.22 -4.40 4.68
N ARG A 62 -9.42 -4.20 5.22
CA ARG A 62 -10.64 -4.88 4.76
C ARG A 62 -11.03 -4.50 3.34
N ASP A 63 -10.84 -3.24 2.94
CA ASP A 63 -11.20 -2.79 1.58
C ASP A 63 -10.18 -3.31 0.56
N GLY A 64 -8.92 -3.41 0.95
CA GLY A 64 -7.86 -4.09 0.21
C GLY A 64 -8.14 -5.57 0.00
N PHE A 65 -8.59 -6.28 1.04
CA PHE A 65 -9.00 -7.67 0.89
C PHE A 65 -10.19 -7.84 -0.05
N LYS A 66 -11.19 -6.95 -0.02
CA LYS A 66 -12.32 -6.97 -0.97
C LYS A 66 -11.84 -6.71 -2.40
N ALA A 67 -10.95 -5.74 -2.60
CA ALA A 67 -10.39 -5.41 -3.90
C ALA A 67 -9.53 -6.57 -4.45
N LEU A 68 -8.74 -7.22 -3.58
CA LEU A 68 -7.96 -8.41 -3.93
C LEU A 68 -8.86 -9.59 -4.30
N ALA A 69 -9.90 -9.88 -3.50
CA ALA A 69 -10.85 -10.95 -3.79
C ALA A 69 -11.51 -10.72 -5.15
N SER A 70 -11.97 -9.50 -5.42
CA SER A 70 -12.55 -9.11 -6.70
C SER A 70 -11.58 -9.33 -7.87
N ALA A 71 -10.30 -8.95 -7.71
CA ALA A 71 -9.27 -9.17 -8.72
C ALA A 71 -8.99 -10.67 -8.97
N LEU A 72 -9.04 -11.50 -7.93
CA LEU A 72 -8.84 -12.95 -8.03
C LEU A 72 -10.04 -13.67 -8.64
N GLU A 73 -11.26 -13.25 -8.34
CA GLU A 73 -12.51 -13.80 -8.87
C GLU A 73 -12.69 -13.53 -10.36
N ARG A 74 -12.17 -12.39 -10.86
CA ARG A 74 -12.25 -11.96 -12.28
C ARG A 74 -13.68 -11.86 -12.82
N LYS A 75 -14.66 -11.58 -11.96
CA LYS A 75 -16.03 -11.28 -12.40
C LYS A 75 -16.08 -9.85 -12.95
N PRO A 76 -16.46 -9.62 -14.22
CA PRO A 76 -16.43 -8.29 -14.82
C PRO A 76 -17.24 -7.24 -14.05
N GLY A 77 -18.37 -7.63 -13.45
CA GLY A 77 -19.27 -6.72 -12.74
C GLY A 77 -18.81 -6.28 -11.34
N SER A 78 -17.88 -7.01 -10.72
CA SER A 78 -17.35 -6.66 -9.39
C SER A 78 -15.92 -6.12 -9.44
N LEU A 79 -15.27 -6.14 -10.61
CA LEU A 79 -13.86 -5.82 -10.78
C LEU A 79 -13.59 -4.33 -10.57
N GLN A 80 -12.86 -4.01 -9.51
CA GLN A 80 -12.36 -2.66 -9.25
C GLN A 80 -11.10 -2.42 -10.09
N ARG A 81 -11.27 -1.85 -11.29
CA ARG A 81 -10.21 -1.75 -12.31
C ARG A 81 -9.06 -0.85 -11.88
N GLU A 82 -9.36 0.30 -11.29
CA GLU A 82 -8.37 1.30 -10.90
C GLU A 82 -7.54 0.83 -9.70
N PRO A 83 -8.13 0.34 -8.59
CA PRO A 83 -7.35 -0.31 -7.53
C PRO A 83 -6.47 -1.45 -8.05
N LEU A 84 -6.97 -2.32 -8.93
CA LEU A 84 -6.15 -3.36 -9.56
C LEU A 84 -4.97 -2.77 -10.33
N ARG A 85 -5.21 -1.73 -11.15
CA ARG A 85 -4.15 -1.09 -11.94
C ARG A 85 -3.10 -0.44 -11.04
N TYR A 86 -3.50 0.24 -9.97
CA TYR A 86 -2.58 0.82 -8.99
C TYR A 86 -1.76 -0.25 -8.29
N ALA A 87 -2.39 -1.33 -7.81
CA ALA A 87 -1.71 -2.44 -7.16
C ALA A 87 -0.66 -3.08 -8.08
N LEU A 88 -1.01 -3.37 -9.34
CA LEU A 88 -0.06 -3.93 -10.32
C LEU A 88 1.08 -2.97 -10.64
N ALA A 89 0.83 -1.66 -10.68
CA ALA A 89 1.86 -0.66 -10.88
C ALA A 89 2.80 -0.59 -9.67
N MET A 90 2.29 -0.61 -8.43
CA MET A 90 3.10 -0.67 -7.21
C MET A 90 3.97 -1.93 -7.16
N LEU A 91 3.41 -3.10 -7.48
CA LEU A 91 4.18 -4.35 -7.60
C LEU A 91 5.30 -4.25 -8.64
N THR A 92 5.13 -3.44 -9.68
CA THR A 92 6.13 -3.27 -10.73
C THR A 92 7.21 -2.28 -10.33
N LEU A 93 6.85 -1.15 -9.70
CA LEU A 93 7.81 -0.17 -9.19
C LEU A 93 8.67 -0.75 -8.09
N GLU A 94 8.10 -1.57 -7.21
CA GLU A 94 8.86 -2.22 -6.16
C GLU A 94 9.98 -3.11 -6.74
N ARG A 95 9.77 -3.82 -7.87
CA ARG A 95 10.84 -4.60 -8.53
C ARG A 95 11.96 -3.73 -9.10
N GLN A 96 11.64 -2.48 -9.45
CA GLN A 96 12.64 -1.53 -9.91
C GLN A 96 13.41 -0.97 -8.70
N LEU A 97 12.70 -0.65 -7.61
CA LEU A 97 13.29 -0.22 -6.36
C LEU A 97 14.22 -1.27 -5.76
N ASP A 98 13.86 -2.55 -5.82
CA ASP A 98 14.67 -3.64 -5.28
C ASP A 98 16.07 -3.74 -5.91
N LYS A 99 16.23 -3.20 -7.12
CA LYS A 99 17.51 -3.13 -7.84
C LYS A 99 18.31 -1.85 -7.55
N ARG A 100 17.78 -0.95 -6.71
CA ARG A 100 18.33 0.38 -6.42
C ARG A 100 18.63 0.52 -4.93
N GLY A 101 19.75 -0.08 -4.52
CA GLY A 101 20.24 -0.01 -3.14
C GLY A 101 20.38 1.43 -2.64
N ASP A 102 20.90 2.32 -3.49
CA ASP A 102 21.02 3.76 -3.23
C ASP A 102 19.68 4.42 -2.85
N MET A 103 18.59 4.06 -3.53
CA MET A 103 17.26 4.59 -3.22
C MET A 103 16.67 3.97 -1.95
N LEU A 104 16.95 2.70 -1.69
CA LEU A 104 16.53 2.03 -0.46
C LEU A 104 17.20 2.65 0.77
N ASP A 105 18.50 2.94 0.67
CA ASP A 105 19.26 3.61 1.73
C ASP A 105 18.71 5.02 1.99
N LEU A 106 18.46 5.79 0.92
CA LEU A 106 17.84 7.11 1.04
C LEU A 106 16.44 7.04 1.68
N ILE A 107 15.59 6.09 1.29
CA ILE A 107 14.28 5.88 1.92
C ILE A 107 14.47 5.57 3.41
N GLY A 108 15.38 4.67 3.77
CA GLY A 108 15.67 4.32 5.16
C GLY A 108 16.04 5.53 6.00
N GLN A 109 17.03 6.31 5.55
CA GLN A 109 17.50 7.52 6.23
C GLN A 109 16.39 8.58 6.38
N ARG A 110 15.52 8.74 5.38
CA ARG A 110 14.42 9.70 5.46
C ARG A 110 13.31 9.22 6.38
N LEU A 111 13.06 7.92 6.47
CA LEU A 111 12.11 7.35 7.42
C LEU A 111 12.55 7.55 8.88
N ASP A 112 13.85 7.49 9.18
CA ASP A 112 14.40 7.87 10.50
C ASP A 112 13.98 9.30 10.91
N GLN A 113 14.07 10.24 9.97
CA GLN A 113 13.69 11.63 10.19
C GLN A 113 12.18 11.79 10.38
N VAL A 114 11.38 11.03 9.63
CA VAL A 114 9.91 11.05 9.77
C VAL A 114 9.47 10.50 11.12
N GLU A 115 10.12 9.46 11.63
CA GLU A 115 9.81 8.88 12.94
C GLU A 115 9.92 9.92 14.07
N GLN A 116 10.92 10.80 14.02
CA GLN A 116 11.05 11.91 14.96
C GLN A 116 9.89 12.91 14.84
N GLN A 117 9.44 13.23 13.62
CA GLN A 117 8.29 14.13 13.41
C GLN A 117 7.00 13.53 13.95
N VAL A 118 6.81 12.21 13.82
CA VAL A 118 5.64 11.50 14.35
C VAL A 118 5.52 11.65 15.85
N GLN A 119 6.63 11.63 16.60
CA GLN A 119 6.62 11.83 18.05
C GLN A 119 6.10 13.21 18.48
N HIS A 120 6.25 14.22 17.62
CA HIS A 120 5.84 15.61 17.92
C HIS A 120 4.43 15.93 17.41
N PHE A 121 4.08 15.46 16.21
CA PHE A 121 2.85 15.86 15.52
C PHE A 121 1.77 14.78 15.46
N GLY A 122 2.15 13.51 15.62
CA GLY A 122 1.29 12.37 15.33
C GLY A 122 1.38 11.91 13.87
N LEU A 123 1.03 10.64 13.65
CA LEU A 123 1.28 9.90 12.40
C LEU A 123 0.51 10.44 11.17
N VAL A 124 -0.71 10.93 11.38
CA VAL A 124 -1.60 11.40 10.31
C VAL A 124 -1.59 12.92 10.14
N HIS A 125 -0.66 13.61 10.80
CA HIS A 125 -0.51 15.05 10.68
C HIS A 125 0.01 15.45 9.29
N GLU A 126 -0.39 16.61 8.78
CA GLU A 126 -0.07 17.06 7.41
C GLU A 126 1.44 17.13 7.14
N ASN A 127 2.24 17.60 8.12
CA ASN A 127 3.71 17.65 8.01
C ASN A 127 4.33 16.25 7.84
N VAL A 128 3.84 15.25 8.58
CA VAL A 128 4.33 13.87 8.50
C VAL A 128 3.96 13.27 7.14
N ILE A 129 2.71 13.47 6.71
CA ILE A 129 2.23 13.04 5.39
C ILE A 129 3.05 13.69 4.27
N ALA A 130 3.35 14.99 4.38
CA ALA A 130 4.18 15.71 3.42
C ALA A 130 5.61 15.13 3.36
N SER A 131 6.19 14.76 4.50
CA SER A 131 7.50 14.11 4.54
C SER A 131 7.49 12.74 3.85
N PHE A 132 6.48 11.89 4.10
CA PHE A 132 6.32 10.64 3.33
C PHE A 132 6.11 10.89 1.83
N ALA A 133 5.34 11.91 1.48
CA ALA A 133 5.10 12.28 0.08
C ALA A 133 6.38 12.74 -0.63
N SER A 134 7.25 13.49 0.06
CA SER A 134 8.58 13.88 -0.44
C SER A 134 9.45 12.65 -0.68
N ILE A 135 9.45 11.67 0.23
CA ILE A 135 10.22 10.42 0.02
C ILE A 135 9.79 9.74 -1.29
N TYR A 136 8.48 9.60 -1.53
CA TYR A 136 7.97 9.04 -2.79
C TYR A 136 8.37 9.88 -4.01
N GLN A 137 8.33 11.20 -3.89
CA GLN A 137 8.64 12.13 -4.97
C GLN A 137 10.14 12.10 -5.35
N ASP A 138 11.01 12.07 -4.35
CA ASP A 138 12.47 12.14 -4.53
C ASP A 138 13.05 10.78 -4.95
N THR A 139 12.32 9.69 -4.75
CA THR A 139 12.74 8.33 -5.10
C THR A 139 11.89 7.71 -6.21
N LEU A 140 10.72 7.19 -5.88
CA LEU A 140 9.89 6.37 -6.76
C LEU A 140 9.34 7.13 -7.97
N SER A 141 9.11 8.43 -7.86
CA SER A 141 8.63 9.26 -8.97
C SER A 141 9.70 9.54 -10.04
N THR A 142 10.97 9.26 -9.72
CA THR A 142 12.10 9.41 -10.67
C THR A 142 12.18 8.26 -11.68
N PHE A 143 11.50 7.14 -11.42
CA PHE A 143 11.42 6.04 -12.38
C PHE A 143 10.66 6.43 -13.65
N ARG A 144 11.05 5.81 -14.78
CA ARG A 144 10.41 6.03 -16.09
C ARG A 144 8.94 5.62 -16.06
N GLN A 145 8.64 4.51 -15.39
CA GLN A 145 7.28 4.08 -15.16
C GLN A 145 6.69 4.86 -13.98
N ARG A 146 5.49 5.41 -14.16
CA ARG A 146 4.78 6.16 -13.12
C ARG A 146 3.38 5.62 -12.90
N ILE A 147 2.90 5.71 -11.67
CA ILE A 147 1.50 5.42 -11.34
C ILE A 147 0.67 6.64 -11.74
N GLN A 148 -0.08 6.53 -12.84
CA GLN A 148 -1.01 7.57 -13.26
C GLN A 148 -2.31 7.45 -12.45
N VAL A 149 -2.54 8.35 -11.51
CA VAL A 149 -3.76 8.37 -10.71
C VAL A 149 -4.87 9.09 -11.48
N HIS A 150 -5.99 8.40 -11.68
CA HIS A 150 -7.20 8.92 -12.33
C HIS A 150 -8.28 9.16 -11.26
N GLY A 151 -9.05 10.22 -11.42
CA GLY A 151 -10.08 10.65 -10.48
C GLY A 151 -10.65 12.01 -10.89
N ASP A 152 -11.32 12.68 -9.94
CA ASP A 152 -11.83 14.03 -10.14
C ASP A 152 -10.69 15.04 -9.98
N MET A 153 -10.49 15.89 -11.00
CA MET A 153 -9.43 16.90 -11.01
C MET A 153 -9.55 17.89 -9.84
N ARG A 154 -10.77 18.17 -9.36
CA ARG A 154 -10.99 19.06 -8.20
C ARG A 154 -10.37 18.49 -6.93
N HIS A 155 -10.33 17.17 -6.80
CA HIS A 155 -9.70 16.50 -5.66
C HIS A 155 -8.20 16.28 -5.87
N LEU A 156 -7.79 15.95 -7.10
CA LEU A 156 -6.39 15.69 -7.45
C LEU A 156 -5.51 16.95 -7.41
N GLN A 157 -6.08 18.14 -7.67
CA GLN A 157 -5.36 19.41 -7.60
C GLN A 157 -5.13 19.91 -6.16
N VAL A 158 -5.84 19.36 -5.17
CA VAL A 158 -5.63 19.72 -3.76
C VAL A 158 -4.30 19.15 -3.28
N SER A 159 -3.41 20.02 -2.81
CA SER A 159 -2.04 19.67 -2.40
C SER A 159 -2.00 18.61 -1.30
N SER A 160 -2.87 18.72 -0.29
CA SER A 160 -2.96 17.76 0.81
C SER A 160 -3.42 16.37 0.33
N ASN A 161 -4.35 16.30 -0.62
CA ASN A 161 -4.76 15.05 -1.25
C ASN A 161 -3.63 14.44 -2.09
N ALA A 162 -2.92 15.25 -2.88
CA ALA A 162 -1.76 14.79 -3.63
C ALA A 162 -0.66 14.25 -2.72
N ALA A 163 -0.42 14.87 -1.55
CA ALA A 163 0.52 14.37 -0.56
C ALA A 163 0.07 13.03 0.03
N ARG A 164 -1.18 12.91 0.47
CA ARG A 164 -1.77 11.65 0.95
C ARG A 164 -1.67 10.53 -0.08
N ILE A 165 -1.96 10.81 -1.36
CA ILE A 165 -1.83 9.84 -2.46
C ILE A 165 -0.38 9.34 -2.55
N ARG A 166 0.60 10.23 -2.59
CA ARG A 166 2.03 9.83 -2.68
C ARG A 166 2.47 9.02 -1.47
N ALA A 167 2.07 9.41 -0.27
CA ALA A 167 2.37 8.70 0.97
C ALA A 167 1.74 7.29 0.98
N LEU A 168 0.48 7.15 0.52
CA LEU A 168 -0.18 5.86 0.36
C LEU A 168 0.52 4.97 -0.67
N LEU A 169 0.95 5.52 -1.80
CA LEU A 169 1.70 4.77 -2.82
C LEU A 169 3.04 4.26 -2.28
N LEU A 170 3.75 5.06 -1.48
CA LEU A 170 4.95 4.62 -0.77
C LEU A 170 4.65 3.44 0.17
N ALA A 171 3.58 3.53 0.96
CA ALA A 171 3.14 2.46 1.86
C ALA A 171 2.73 1.17 1.13
N GLY A 172 2.05 1.30 -0.01
CA GLY A 172 1.70 0.16 -0.86
C GLY A 172 2.92 -0.49 -1.50
N ILE A 173 3.93 0.30 -1.89
CA ILE A 173 5.21 -0.22 -2.42
C ILE A 173 6.03 -0.91 -1.34
N ARG A 174 6.05 -0.38 -0.10
CA ARG A 174 6.61 -1.10 1.05
C ARG A 174 5.90 -2.44 1.23
N SER A 175 4.56 -2.44 1.21
CA SER A 175 3.77 -3.68 1.36
C SER A 175 4.04 -4.68 0.23
N ALA A 176 4.28 -4.20 -0.99
CA ALA A 176 4.72 -5.03 -2.11
C ALA A 176 6.09 -5.68 -1.85
N ARG A 177 7.02 -4.95 -1.22
CA ARG A 177 8.35 -5.46 -0.85
C ARG A 177 8.23 -6.54 0.23
N LEU A 178 7.42 -6.29 1.26
CA LEU A 178 7.10 -7.28 2.29
C LEU A 178 6.50 -8.55 1.68
N TRP A 179 5.54 -8.40 0.77
CA TRP A 179 4.95 -9.53 0.07
C TRP A 179 6.00 -10.36 -0.69
N ARG A 180 6.99 -9.73 -1.34
CA ARG A 180 8.10 -10.44 -1.98
C ARG A 180 9.03 -11.13 -1.00
N GLN A 181 9.38 -10.46 0.10
CA GLN A 181 10.21 -11.03 1.16
C GLN A 181 9.59 -12.30 1.75
N LEU A 182 8.26 -12.36 1.80
CA LEU A 182 7.49 -13.53 2.20
C LEU A 182 7.35 -14.60 1.09
N GLY A 183 8.03 -14.48 -0.05
CA GLY A 183 7.96 -15.42 -1.17
C GLY A 183 6.79 -15.18 -2.15
N GLY A 184 6.18 -13.99 -2.11
CA GLY A 184 5.08 -13.60 -2.98
C GLY A 184 5.48 -13.46 -4.45
N SER A 185 4.66 -14.03 -5.34
CA SER A 185 4.88 -13.98 -6.79
C SER A 185 3.60 -13.68 -7.55
N ARG A 186 3.71 -12.87 -8.62
CA ARG A 186 2.55 -12.54 -9.46
C ARG A 186 1.93 -13.79 -10.09
N TRP A 187 2.73 -14.82 -10.32
CA TRP A 187 2.26 -16.08 -10.88
C TRP A 187 1.34 -16.85 -9.91
N GLN A 188 1.52 -16.69 -8.60
CA GLN A 188 0.60 -17.26 -7.61
C GLN A 188 -0.81 -16.67 -7.76
N MET A 189 -0.93 -15.37 -8.06
CA MET A 189 -2.23 -14.74 -8.35
C MET A 189 -2.87 -15.24 -9.66
N VAL A 190 -2.09 -15.81 -10.58
CA VAL A 190 -2.61 -16.33 -11.85
C VAL A 190 -2.98 -17.81 -11.73
N PHE A 191 -2.11 -18.63 -11.13
CA PHE A 191 -2.22 -20.09 -11.12
C PHE A 191 -2.83 -20.67 -9.83
N SER A 192 -2.75 -19.97 -8.70
CA SER A 192 -3.22 -20.46 -7.39
C SER A 192 -4.46 -19.74 -6.87
N ARG A 193 -5.29 -19.17 -7.75
CA ARG A 193 -6.42 -18.30 -7.36
C ARG A 193 -7.39 -18.91 -6.37
N ARG A 194 -7.86 -20.14 -6.65
CA ARG A 194 -8.83 -20.82 -5.79
C ARG A 194 -8.28 -21.02 -4.37
N ARG A 195 -6.99 -21.38 -4.28
CA ARG A 195 -6.26 -21.49 -3.01
C ARG A 195 -6.17 -20.15 -2.28
N LEU A 196 -5.80 -19.09 -2.99
CA LEU A 196 -5.71 -17.74 -2.42
C LEU A 196 -7.07 -17.22 -1.93
N LEU A 197 -8.15 -17.45 -2.69
CA LEU A 197 -9.51 -17.06 -2.28
C LEU A 197 -9.95 -17.80 -1.01
N ASN A 198 -9.68 -19.11 -0.92
CA ASN A 198 -10.02 -19.90 0.26
C ASN A 198 -9.33 -19.39 1.53
N GLU A 199 -8.10 -18.90 1.42
CA GLU A 199 -7.35 -18.30 2.54
C GLU A 199 -7.75 -16.84 2.82
N LEU A 200 -8.20 -16.11 1.79
CA LEU A 200 -8.60 -14.71 1.89
C LEU A 200 -10.00 -14.54 2.49
N TYR A 201 -10.97 -15.40 2.17
CA TYR A 201 -12.34 -15.27 2.69
C TYR A 201 -12.44 -15.30 4.23
N PRO A 202 -11.68 -16.12 4.97
CA PRO A 202 -11.61 -16.02 6.42
C PRO A 202 -11.17 -14.64 6.93
N LEU A 203 -10.21 -13.99 6.25
CA LEU A 203 -9.72 -12.65 6.61
C LEU A 203 -10.75 -11.54 6.35
N LEU A 204 -11.77 -11.80 5.52
CA LEU A 204 -12.87 -10.87 5.26
C LEU A 204 -14.03 -11.00 6.28
N ARG A 205 -14.06 -12.11 7.03
CA ARG A 205 -15.10 -12.44 8.01
C ARG A 205 -14.71 -12.06 9.44
N GLY A 206 -13.40 -12.04 9.74
CA GLY A 206 -12.84 -11.44 10.95
C GLY A 206 -12.79 -9.92 10.83
#